data_AF-V9HFM7-F1
#
_entry.id   AF-V9HFM7-F1
#
_cell.length_a   1.000
_cell.length_b   1.000
_cell.length_c   1.000
_cell.angle_alpha   90.00
_cell.angle_beta   90.00
_cell.angle_gamma   90.00
#
_symmetry.space_group_name_H-M   'P 1'
#
loop_
_entity.id
_entity.type
_entity.pdbx_description
1 polymer ?
#
loop_
_entity_poly.entity_id
_entity_poly.type
_entity_poly.pdbx_seq_one_letter_code
_entity_poly.pdbx_strand_id
1 'polypeptide(L)'
;MEEKYDYIFKWLKNATKEERHIDEMEAFAKKHPILFMKFHKLFRPIVHLDENNEEHIDAKEKLIKLFSENEEDFKVVTDAVKSKFKGKYF
;
A
#
# COMPACT_ATOMS: atom_id res chain seq x y z
N MET A 1 -18.35 -6.15 -0.03
CA MET A 1 -17.27 -6.70 -0.87
C MET A 1 -15.98 -6.19 -0.28
N GLU A 2 -15.10 -7.06 0.22
CA GLU A 2 -13.73 -6.63 0.53
C GLU A 2 -13.07 -6.17 -0.76
N GLU A 3 -12.63 -4.92 -0.81
CA GLU A 3 -11.89 -4.40 -1.96
C GLU A 3 -10.59 -5.21 -2.11
N LYS A 4 -10.19 -5.53 -3.34
CA LYS A 4 -9.04 -6.40 -3.67
C LYS A 4 -7.74 -6.05 -2.91
N TYR A 5 -7.56 -4.78 -2.53
CA TYR A 5 -6.38 -4.26 -1.84
C TYR A 5 -6.65 -3.78 -0.41
N ASP A 6 -7.81 -4.10 0.19
CA ASP A 6 -8.20 -3.64 1.53
C ASP A 6 -7.15 -3.96 2.60
N TYR A 7 -6.56 -5.16 2.52
CA TYR A 7 -5.49 -5.61 3.40
C TYR A 7 -4.22 -4.73 3.31
N ILE A 8 -3.92 -4.14 2.14
CA ILE A 8 -2.81 -3.19 2.00
C ILE A 8 -3.09 -1.93 2.80
N PHE A 9 -4.31 -1.39 2.74
CA PHE A 9 -4.67 -0.18 3.49
C PHE A 9 -4.66 -0.43 5.00
N LYS A 10 -5.19 -1.58 5.45
CA LYS A 10 -5.10 -2.02 6.85
C LYS A 10 -3.66 -2.14 7.32
N TRP A 11 -2.78 -2.73 6.51
CA TRP A 11 -1.35 -2.78 6.81
C TRP A 11 -0.74 -1.38 6.86
N LEU A 12 -0.94 -0.53 5.84
CA LEU A 12 -0.36 0.82 5.82
C LEU A 12 -0.78 1.68 7.00
N LYS A 13 -2.03 1.55 7.44
CA LYS A 13 -2.60 2.30 8.56
C LYS A 13 -2.02 1.87 9.91
N ASN A 14 -1.85 0.56 10.11
CA ASN A 14 -1.56 -0.01 11.43
C ASN A 14 -0.10 -0.45 11.62
N ALA A 15 0.63 -0.67 10.53
CA ALA A 15 2.02 -1.10 10.59
C ALA A 15 2.95 0.03 11.06
N THR A 16 3.98 -0.34 11.82
CA THR A 16 5.04 0.60 12.22
C THR A 16 5.82 1.09 10.99
N LYS A 17 6.66 2.10 11.19
CA LYS A 17 7.57 2.56 10.11
C LYS A 17 8.49 1.41 9.66
N GLU A 18 9.02 0.61 10.59
CA GLU A 18 9.92 -0.50 10.28
C GLU A 18 9.22 -1.60 9.50
N GLU A 19 7.99 -1.96 9.88
CA GLU A 19 7.20 -2.99 9.19
C GLU A 19 6.73 -2.60 7.78
N ARG A 20 6.81 -1.31 7.44
CA ARG A 20 6.56 -0.83 6.07
C ARG A 20 7.79 -0.90 5.18
N HIS A 21 8.98 -1.04 5.76
CA HIS A 21 10.24 -1.25 5.03
C HIS A 21 10.54 -2.75 4.91
N ILE A 22 9.71 -3.46 4.13
CA ILE A 22 9.99 -4.86 3.77
C ILE A 22 10.95 -4.93 2.58
N ASP A 23 11.75 -5.99 2.50
CA ASP A 23 12.71 -6.21 1.40
C ASP A 23 12.08 -6.08 0.02
N GLU A 24 10.83 -6.55 -0.14
CA GLU A 24 10.10 -6.50 -1.40
C GLU A 24 9.72 -5.08 -1.79
N MET A 25 9.44 -4.21 -0.82
CA MET A 25 9.18 -2.78 -1.05
C MET A 25 10.48 -2.07 -1.45
N GLU A 26 11.61 -2.41 -0.82
CA GLU A 26 12.91 -1.85 -1.20
C GLU A 26 13.35 -2.29 -2.60
N ALA A 27 13.17 -3.57 -2.92
CA ALA A 27 13.44 -4.11 -4.26
C ALA A 27 12.52 -3.45 -5.30
N PHE A 28 11.23 -3.29 -4.98
CA PHE A 28 10.28 -2.58 -5.82
C PHE A 28 10.69 -1.12 -6.05
N ALA A 29 11.12 -0.39 -5.01
CA ALA A 29 11.58 0.99 -5.12
C ALA A 29 12.80 1.14 -6.04
N LYS A 30 13.73 0.18 -5.99
CA LYS A 30 14.92 0.14 -6.87
C LYS A 30 14.53 -0.17 -8.32
N LYS A 31 13.62 -1.11 -8.54
CA LYS A 31 13.21 -1.56 -9.88
C LYS A 31 12.23 -0.59 -10.56
N HIS A 32 11.34 0.03 -9.79
CA HIS A 32 10.25 0.89 -10.28
C HIS A 32 10.21 2.25 -9.53
N PRO A 33 11.27 3.08 -9.63
CA PRO A 33 11.39 4.30 -8.81
C PRO A 33 10.25 5.31 -9.03
N ILE A 34 9.74 5.43 -10.27
CA ILE A 34 8.63 6.34 -10.59
C ILE A 34 7.31 5.85 -9.97
N LEU A 35 7.03 4.54 -10.05
CA LEU A 35 5.83 3.96 -9.45
C LEU A 35 5.90 4.04 -7.92
N PHE A 36 7.07 3.76 -7.35
CA PHE A 36 7.31 3.91 -5.93
C PHE A 36 7.09 5.35 -5.46
N MET A 37 7.57 6.36 -6.18
CA MET A 37 7.31 7.77 -5.83
C MET A 37 5.82 8.11 -5.88
N LYS A 38 5.07 7.60 -6.86
CA LYS A 38 3.61 7.81 -6.93
C LYS A 38 2.92 7.16 -5.73
N PHE A 39 3.24 5.90 -5.45
CA PHE A 39 2.76 5.18 -4.27
C PHE A 39 3.08 5.95 -2.99
N HIS A 40 4.34 6.34 -2.77
CA HIS A 40 4.81 7.05 -1.59
C HIS A 40 4.11 8.41 -1.39
N LYS A 41 3.73 9.11 -2.46
CA LYS A 41 2.95 10.35 -2.31
C LYS A 41 1.53 10.09 -1.80
N LEU A 42 0.89 9.06 -2.34
CA LEU A 42 -0.49 8.69 -1.99
C LEU A 42 -0.59 7.90 -0.68
N PHE A 43 0.51 7.31 -0.21
CA PHE A 43 0.58 6.54 1.02
C PHE A 43 0.39 7.39 2.27
N ARG A 44 0.88 8.65 2.27
CA ARG A 44 0.94 9.49 3.46
C ARG A 44 -0.46 9.80 4.05
N PRO A 45 -1.48 10.18 3.25
CA PRO A 45 -2.86 10.34 3.73
C PRO A 45 -3.42 9.07 4.39
N ILE A 46 -3.16 7.89 3.83
CA ILE A 46 -3.64 6.62 4.37
C ILE A 46 -3.14 6.40 5.80
N VAL A 47 -1.87 6.67 6.05
CA VAL A 47 -1.25 6.49 7.37
C VAL A 47 -1.81 7.49 8.38
N HIS A 48 -1.82 8.77 8.02
CA HIS A 48 -1.93 9.84 9.01
C HIS A 48 -3.34 10.40 9.18
N LEU A 49 -4.23 10.25 8.20
CA LEU A 49 -5.57 10.85 8.21
C LEU A 49 -6.65 9.83 8.57
N ASP A 50 -7.75 10.33 9.12
CA ASP A 50 -8.96 9.54 9.41
C ASP A 50 -9.56 8.95 8.13
N GLU A 51 -10.18 7.78 8.22
CA GLU A 51 -10.76 7.08 7.06
C GLU A 51 -11.93 7.85 6.43
N ASN A 52 -12.60 8.74 7.19
CA ASN A 52 -13.67 9.60 6.70
C ASN A 52 -13.16 10.92 6.11
N ASN A 53 -11.84 11.18 6.15
CA ASN A 53 -11.27 12.39 5.58
C ASN A 53 -11.27 12.31 4.04
N GLU A 54 -11.67 13.39 3.37
CA GLU A 54 -11.74 13.45 1.91
C GLU A 54 -10.40 13.13 1.23
N GLU A 55 -9.27 13.59 1.79
CA GLU A 55 -7.93 13.28 1.27
C GLU A 55 -7.55 11.81 1.48
N HIS A 56 -8.05 11.16 2.55
CA HIS A 56 -7.84 9.73 2.74
C HIS A 56 -8.60 8.93 1.69
N ILE A 57 -9.88 9.27 1.47
CA ILE A 57 -10.75 8.59 0.51
C ILE A 57 -10.17 8.72 -0.91
N ASP A 58 -9.83 9.96 -1.33
CA ASP A 58 -9.22 10.23 -2.63
C ASP A 58 -7.87 9.49 -2.79
N ALA A 59 -7.02 9.47 -1.76
CA ALA A 59 -5.77 8.73 -1.80
C ALA A 59 -5.98 7.22 -1.93
N LYS A 60 -7.00 6.67 -1.24
CA LYS A 60 -7.35 5.24 -1.31
C LYS A 60 -7.79 4.88 -2.72
N GLU A 61 -8.69 5.65 -3.33
CA GLU A 61 -9.16 5.43 -4.70
C GLU A 61 -8.01 5.52 -5.72
N LYS A 62 -7.13 6.53 -5.59
CA LYS A 62 -5.95 6.67 -6.45
C LYS A 62 -4.96 5.52 -6.29
N LEU A 63 -4.78 5.00 -5.07
CA LEU A 63 -3.95 3.83 -4.83
C LEU A 63 -4.53 2.56 -5.44
N ILE A 64 -5.84 2.33 -5.30
CA ILE A 64 -6.53 1.18 -5.92
C ILE A 64 -6.32 1.23 -7.44
N LYS A 65 -6.49 2.40 -8.05
CA LYS A 65 -6.25 2.58 -9.48
C LYS A 65 -4.78 2.32 -9.84
N LEU A 66 -3.83 2.87 -9.08
CA LEU A 66 -2.40 2.66 -9.30
C LEU A 66 -2.02 1.18 -9.24
N PHE A 67 -2.54 0.43 -8.27
CA PHE A 67 -2.31 -1.01 -8.15
C PHE A 67 -2.96 -1.78 -9.30
N SER A 68 -4.18 -1.43 -9.70
CA SER A 68 -4.88 -2.13 -10.78
C SER A 68 -4.21 -1.92 -12.14
N GLU A 69 -3.71 -0.71 -12.41
CA GLU A 69 -3.00 -0.37 -13.65
C GLU A 69 -1.59 -0.98 -13.74
N ASN A 70 -0.99 -1.35 -12.59
CA ASN A 70 0.40 -1.84 -12.51
C ASN A 70 0.44 -3.16 -11.71
N GLU A 71 -0.57 -4.00 -11.87
CA GLU A 71 -0.81 -5.16 -11.00
C GLU A 71 0.37 -6.13 -10.97
N GLU A 72 0.96 -6.42 -12.13
CA GLU A 72 2.09 -7.37 -12.22
C GLU A 72 3.33 -6.85 -11.48
N ASP A 73 3.60 -5.55 -11.54
CA ASP A 73 4.73 -4.93 -10.85
C ASP A 73 4.50 -4.88 -9.33
N PHE A 74 3.28 -4.55 -8.90
CA PHE A 74 2.94 -4.50 -7.47
C PHE A 74 2.74 -5.87 -6.85
N LYS A 75 2.53 -6.93 -7.65
CA LYS A 75 2.25 -8.28 -7.15
C LYS A 75 3.27 -8.75 -6.12
N VAL A 76 4.56 -8.48 -6.36
CA VAL A 76 5.64 -8.85 -5.43
C VAL A 76 5.46 -8.21 -4.05
N VAL A 77 5.05 -6.95 -4.01
CA VAL A 77 4.80 -6.22 -2.76
C VAL A 77 3.49 -6.69 -2.13
N THR A 78 2.43 -6.82 -2.92
CA THR A 78 1.11 -7.16 -2.39
C THR A 78 1.05 -8.59 -1.84
N ASP A 79 1.70 -9.54 -2.52
CA ASP A 79 1.80 -10.92 -2.04
C ASP A 79 2.69 -11.01 -0.79
N ALA A 80 3.78 -10.24 -0.73
CA ALA A 80 4.63 -10.18 0.46
C ALA A 80 3.90 -9.61 1.68
N VAL A 81 3.15 -8.51 1.50
CA VAL A 81 2.33 -7.95 2.59
C VAL A 81 1.32 -8.99 3.08
N LYS A 82 0.62 -9.65 2.15
CA LYS A 82 -0.34 -10.70 2.48
C LYS A 82 0.30 -11.87 3.22
N SER A 83 1.50 -12.30 2.81
CA SER A 83 2.19 -13.43 3.46
C SER A 83 2.75 -13.08 4.84
N LYS A 84 3.30 -11.88 5.02
CA LYS A 84 4.03 -11.51 6.26
C LYS A 84 3.12 -10.99 7.36
N PHE A 85 1.97 -10.40 7.00
CA PHE A 85 1.13 -9.67 7.94
C PHE A 85 -0.30 -10.22 8.11
N LYS A 86 -0.62 -11.32 7.41
CA LYS A 86 -1.87 -12.05 7.65
C LYS A 86 -1.96 -12.51 9.10
N GLY A 87 -3.10 -12.29 9.73
CA GLY A 87 -3.36 -12.55 11.15
C GLY A 87 -2.85 -11.47 12.10
N LYS A 88 -2.09 -10.47 11.60
CA LYS A 88 -1.62 -9.33 12.40
C LYS A 88 -2.42 -8.06 12.15
N TYR A 89 -2.66 -7.73 10.88
CA TYR A 89 -3.40 -6.52 10.50
C TYR A 89 -4.70 -6.81 9.73
N PHE A 90 -4.86 -8.03 9.22
CA PHE A 90 -6.00 -8.49 8.44
C PHE A 90 -6.04 -10.01 8.40
#